data_AF-A0A267DC46-F1
#
_entry.id   AF-A0A267DC46-F1
#
_cell.length_a   1.000
_cell.length_b   1.000
_cell.length_c   1.000
_cell.angle_alpha   90.00
_cell.angle_beta   90.00
_cell.angle_gamma   90.00
#
_symmetry.space_group_name_H-M   'P 1'
#
loop_
_entity.id
_entity.type
_entity.pdbx_description
1 polymer ?
#
loop_
_entity_poly.entity_id
_entity_poly.type
_entity_poly.pdbx_seq_one_letter_code
_entity_poly.pdbx_strand_id
1 'polypeptide(L)'
;MAQYRLGPNGAILTCLNLFATKFDQVINLINSRRSSIEFVIVDTPGQIEAFTWSASGSIITEALAAQLPTVLVYVMDTPRSHSPVTFMSNMLYACSILYKTRLPFVVALNKTDIISADFAMEWMTNFEAFQEALHQERSYLSNLTRSMSLVLDSFYAGLRCAGVSAATGDGMPLFLSRVRDAVSEYYTDYVPMYEKLRTDAAATASKSSSVSQASNATTTSDLTSAQQKSDMFIGARPASYSEDSDDDGNNASASSCEGTNEQSELESFRRYVERLRLDKVNEGCSGDGDGPSD
;
A
#
# COMPACT_ATOMS: atom_id res chain seq x y z
N MET A 1 -0.72 -26.77 2.07
CA MET A 1 0.55 -26.23 1.54
C MET A 1 1.26 -27.16 0.57
N ALA A 2 1.31 -28.49 0.80
CA ALA A 2 1.95 -29.45 -0.12
C ALA A 2 1.32 -29.52 -1.54
N GLN A 3 0.01 -29.35 -1.66
CA GLN A 3 -0.71 -29.41 -2.94
C GLN A 3 -0.38 -28.27 -3.92
N TYR A 4 -0.02 -27.09 -3.42
CA TYR A 4 0.30 -25.91 -4.26
C TYR A 4 1.81 -25.61 -4.34
N ARG A 5 2.66 -26.39 -3.66
CA ARG A 5 4.14 -26.20 -3.63
C ARG A 5 4.59 -24.77 -3.29
N LEU A 6 3.86 -24.09 -2.41
CA LEU A 6 4.16 -22.73 -1.97
C LEU A 6 4.93 -22.75 -0.63
N GLY A 7 5.95 -21.90 -0.52
CA GLY A 7 6.56 -21.56 0.77
C GLY A 7 5.66 -20.66 1.64
N PRO A 8 6.00 -20.42 2.91
CA PRO A 8 5.15 -19.68 3.84
C PRO A 8 4.80 -18.26 3.36
N ASN A 9 5.77 -17.51 2.83
CA ASN A 9 5.52 -16.16 2.30
C ASN A 9 4.65 -16.18 1.03
N GLY A 10 4.88 -17.15 0.14
CA GLY A 10 4.07 -17.34 -1.07
C GLY A 10 2.62 -17.73 -0.75
N ALA A 11 2.41 -18.49 0.34
CA ALA A 11 1.07 -18.82 0.81
C ALA A 11 0.33 -17.58 1.32
N ILE A 12 0.98 -16.72 2.12
CA ILE A 12 0.41 -15.46 2.61
C ILE A 12 -0.04 -14.59 1.44
N LEU A 13 0.84 -14.39 0.44
CA LEU A 13 0.54 -13.57 -0.72
C LEU A 13 -0.61 -14.16 -1.56
N THR A 14 -0.63 -15.48 -1.74
CA THR A 14 -1.73 -16.16 -2.45
C THR A 14 -3.07 -15.96 -1.73
N CYS A 15 -3.09 -16.10 -0.39
CA CYS A 15 -4.28 -15.85 0.42
C CYS A 15 -4.75 -14.40 0.30
N LEU A 16 -3.83 -13.43 0.34
CA LEU A 16 -4.16 -12.02 0.21
C LEU A 16 -4.73 -11.70 -1.17
N ASN A 17 -4.17 -12.29 -2.23
CA ASN A 17 -4.68 -12.10 -3.58
C ASN A 17 -6.08 -12.70 -3.76
N LEU A 18 -6.34 -13.91 -3.22
CA LEU A 18 -7.68 -14.50 -3.22
C LEU A 18 -8.67 -13.64 -2.41
N PHE A 19 -8.24 -13.09 -1.28
CA PHE A 19 -9.06 -12.21 -0.46
C PHE A 19 -9.43 -10.91 -1.20
N ALA A 20 -8.47 -10.30 -1.91
CA ALA A 20 -8.69 -9.10 -2.70
C ALA A 20 -9.81 -9.27 -3.75
N THR A 21 -9.96 -10.45 -4.36
CA THR A 21 -11.01 -10.69 -5.37
C THR A 21 -12.43 -10.64 -4.85
N LYS A 22 -12.61 -10.83 -3.54
CA LYS A 22 -13.93 -10.78 -2.88
C LYS A 22 -14.05 -9.59 -1.94
N PHE A 23 -13.12 -8.65 -2.00
CA PHE A 23 -13.06 -7.56 -1.05
C PHE A 23 -14.28 -6.64 -1.12
N ASP A 24 -14.90 -6.51 -2.30
CA ASP A 24 -16.17 -5.80 -2.46
C ASP A 24 -17.28 -6.35 -1.55
N GLN A 25 -17.33 -7.66 -1.32
CA GLN A 25 -18.30 -8.28 -0.41
C GLN A 25 -18.05 -7.87 1.04
N VAL A 26 -16.77 -7.73 1.42
CA VAL A 26 -16.36 -7.27 2.76
C VAL A 26 -16.78 -5.82 2.95
N ILE A 27 -16.56 -4.97 1.96
CA ILE A 27 -16.95 -3.56 2.05
C ILE A 27 -18.48 -3.42 2.15
N ASN A 28 -19.24 -4.20 1.37
CA ASN A 28 -20.70 -4.21 1.48
C ASN A 28 -21.18 -4.62 2.88
N LEU A 29 -20.50 -5.59 3.51
CA LEU A 29 -20.77 -6.00 4.88
C LEU A 29 -20.49 -4.87 5.88
N ILE A 30 -19.37 -4.15 5.72
CA ILE A 30 -19.02 -3.00 6.56
C ILE A 30 -20.07 -1.89 6.40
N ASN A 31 -20.44 -1.55 5.17
CA ASN A 31 -21.44 -0.54 4.87
C ASN A 31 -22.82 -0.88 5.47
N SER A 32 -23.20 -2.16 5.45
CA SER A 32 -24.46 -2.64 6.05
C SER A 32 -24.53 -2.44 7.57
N ARG A 33 -23.37 -2.36 8.25
CA ARG A 33 -23.27 -2.22 9.71
C ARG A 33 -22.77 -0.85 10.16
N ARG A 34 -22.57 0.09 9.22
CA ARG A 34 -21.98 1.41 9.48
C ARG A 34 -22.73 2.22 10.53
N SER A 35 -24.04 2.04 10.67
CA SER A 35 -24.85 2.74 11.68
C SER A 35 -24.67 2.19 13.10
N SER A 36 -24.13 0.98 13.26
CA SER A 36 -24.01 0.27 14.54
C SER A 36 -22.57 0.21 15.08
N ILE A 37 -21.59 0.64 14.29
CA ILE A 37 -20.16 0.48 14.59
C ILE A 37 -19.46 1.83 14.43
N GLU A 38 -18.70 2.23 15.45
CA GLU A 38 -17.88 3.45 15.41
C GLU A 38 -16.53 3.20 14.70
N PHE A 39 -15.88 2.06 14.97
CA PHE A 39 -14.56 1.73 14.45
C PHE A 39 -14.52 0.36 13.76
N VAL A 40 -13.82 0.30 12.63
CA VAL A 40 -13.45 -0.94 11.97
C VAL A 40 -11.94 -1.10 12.09
N ILE A 41 -11.51 -2.17 12.75
CA ILE A 41 -10.10 -2.49 12.91
C ILE A 41 -9.75 -3.58 11.90
N VAL A 42 -8.76 -3.31 11.06
CA VAL A 42 -8.25 -4.25 10.06
C VAL A 42 -6.88 -4.72 10.51
N ASP A 43 -6.78 -6.01 10.84
CA ASP A 43 -5.50 -6.65 11.14
C ASP A 43 -4.84 -7.12 9.84
N THR A 44 -3.56 -6.81 9.67
CA THR A 44 -2.80 -7.10 8.46
C THR A 44 -1.89 -8.32 8.68
N PRO A 45 -1.40 -8.97 7.61
CA PRO A 45 -0.41 -10.03 7.74
C PRO A 45 0.82 -9.58 8.55
N GLY A 46 1.35 -10.46 9.40
CA GLY A 46 2.53 -10.13 10.23
C GLY A 46 3.82 -9.86 9.43
N GLN A 47 3.86 -10.24 8.14
CA GLN A 47 4.89 -9.83 7.21
C GLN A 47 4.43 -8.54 6.52
N ILE A 48 5.01 -7.41 6.93
CA ILE A 48 4.57 -6.08 6.49
C ILE A 48 4.70 -5.92 4.98
N GLU A 49 5.75 -6.47 4.38
CA GLU A 49 6.00 -6.39 2.94
C GLU A 49 4.93 -7.09 2.11
N ALA A 50 4.38 -8.19 2.62
CA ALA A 50 3.33 -8.93 1.94
C ALA A 50 2.06 -8.09 1.77
N PHE A 51 1.86 -7.07 2.63
CA PHE A 51 0.72 -6.16 2.54
C PHE A 51 1.08 -4.84 1.87
N THR A 52 2.17 -4.19 2.27
CA THR A 52 2.51 -2.83 1.80
C THR A 52 3.05 -2.81 0.38
N TRP A 53 3.77 -3.86 -0.05
CA TRP A 53 4.38 -3.93 -1.38
C TRP A 53 3.61 -4.81 -2.37
N SER A 54 2.59 -5.53 -1.93
CA SER A 54 1.77 -6.32 -2.84
C SER A 54 0.70 -5.47 -3.52
N ALA A 55 0.39 -5.83 -4.78
CA ALA A 55 -0.71 -5.21 -5.50
C ALA A 55 -2.05 -5.42 -4.78
N SER A 56 -2.27 -6.59 -4.18
CA SER A 56 -3.49 -6.92 -3.46
C SER A 56 -3.68 -6.09 -2.19
N GLY A 57 -2.61 -5.85 -1.43
CA GLY A 57 -2.69 -4.97 -0.27
C GLY A 57 -2.94 -3.51 -0.65
N SER A 58 -2.37 -3.05 -1.77
CA SER A 58 -2.65 -1.72 -2.34
C SER A 58 -4.12 -1.59 -2.74
N ILE A 59 -4.67 -2.57 -3.46
CA ILE A 59 -6.09 -2.60 -3.86
C ILE A 59 -7.01 -2.56 -2.64
N ILE A 60 -6.72 -3.37 -1.62
CA ILE A 60 -7.51 -3.42 -0.37
C ILE A 60 -7.48 -2.06 0.33
N THR A 61 -6.30 -1.45 0.45
CA THR A 61 -6.10 -0.17 1.13
C THR A 61 -6.80 0.97 0.40
N GLU A 62 -6.66 1.04 -0.93
CA GLU A 62 -7.35 2.03 -1.75
C GLU A 62 -8.86 1.87 -1.72
N ALA A 63 -9.37 0.63 -1.78
CA ALA A 63 -10.80 0.37 -1.74
C ALA A 63 -11.44 0.78 -0.40
N LEU A 64 -10.72 0.57 0.72
CA LEU A 64 -11.13 1.09 2.04
C LEU A 64 -11.07 2.61 2.07
N ALA A 65 -9.95 3.19 1.66
CA ALA A 65 -9.72 4.62 1.66
C ALA A 65 -10.67 5.39 0.75
N ALA A 66 -11.25 4.78 -0.28
CA ALA A 66 -12.23 5.43 -1.15
C ALA A 66 -13.64 5.50 -0.53
N GLN A 67 -13.97 4.64 0.44
CA GLN A 67 -15.34 4.50 0.97
C GLN A 67 -15.47 4.92 2.45
N LEU A 68 -14.37 4.83 3.19
CA LEU A 68 -14.31 5.01 4.64
C LEU A 68 -13.11 5.90 5.00
N PRO A 69 -13.24 6.76 6.02
CA PRO A 69 -12.10 7.43 6.63
C PRO A 69 -11.12 6.39 7.15
N THR A 70 -9.99 6.28 6.48
CA THR A 70 -9.00 5.23 6.74
C THR A 70 -7.75 5.88 7.29
N VAL A 71 -7.31 5.44 8.47
CA VAL A 71 -6.08 5.88 9.13
C VAL A 71 -5.15 4.69 9.19
N LEU A 72 -3.90 4.88 8.76
CA LEU A 72 -2.89 3.85 8.83
C LEU A 72 -2.16 3.94 10.18
N VAL A 73 -2.19 2.85 10.93
CA VAL A 73 -1.51 2.74 12.23
C VAL A 73 -0.23 1.94 12.06
N TYR A 74 0.91 2.60 12.17
CA TYR A 74 2.22 1.96 12.13
C TYR A 74 2.67 1.59 13.53
N VAL A 75 2.64 0.30 13.84
CA VAL A 75 3.01 -0.23 15.15
C VAL A 75 4.51 -0.48 15.20
N MET A 76 5.22 0.30 16.02
CA MET A 76 6.64 0.15 16.26
C MET A 76 6.88 -0.60 17.58
N ASP A 77 7.84 -1.53 17.57
CA ASP A 77 8.28 -2.24 18.77
C ASP A 77 9.32 -1.39 19.54
N THR A 78 8.90 -0.78 20.65
CA THR A 78 9.73 0.18 21.41
C THR A 78 11.00 -0.48 21.99
N PRO A 79 10.93 -1.65 22.67
CA PRO A 79 12.13 -2.32 23.18
C PRO A 79 13.18 -2.67 22.13
N ARG A 80 12.77 -2.96 20.89
CA ARG A 80 13.70 -3.28 19.79
C ARG A 80 14.25 -2.05 19.10
N SER A 81 13.59 -0.90 19.24
CA SER A 81 13.96 0.35 18.58
C SER A 81 14.72 1.32 19.49
N HIS A 82 15.26 0.84 20.62
CA HIS A 82 16.04 1.65 21.55
C HIS A 82 17.41 2.07 20.98
N SER A 83 17.92 1.38 19.95
CA SER A 83 19.12 1.84 19.22
C SER A 83 18.73 2.94 18.22
N PRO A 84 19.38 4.12 18.25
CA PRO A 84 19.17 5.21 17.30
C PRO A 84 19.20 4.79 15.82
N VAL A 85 20.16 3.96 15.40
CA VAL A 85 20.21 3.45 14.02
C VAL A 85 18.99 2.59 13.68
N THR A 86 18.54 1.73 14.60
CA THR A 86 17.35 0.89 14.39
C THR A 86 16.08 1.73 14.32
N PHE A 87 15.97 2.74 15.19
CA PHE A 87 14.88 3.70 15.17
C PHE A 87 14.82 4.45 13.83
N MET A 88 15.96 4.95 13.35
CA MET A 88 16.09 5.64 12.06
C MET A 88 15.60 4.76 10.90
N SER A 89 16.06 3.51 10.84
CA SER A 89 15.65 2.58 9.78
C SER A 89 14.14 2.29 9.81
N ASN A 90 13.57 2.07 10.99
CA ASN A 90 12.14 1.84 11.13
C ASN A 90 11.30 3.07 10.77
N MET A 91 11.80 4.27 11.06
CA MET A 91 11.15 5.53 10.70
C MET A 91 11.21 5.83 9.20
N LEU A 92 12.31 5.49 8.54
CA LEU A 92 12.40 5.55 7.08
C LEU A 92 11.43 4.58 6.41
N TYR A 93 11.25 3.40 7.01
CA TYR A 93 10.25 2.44 6.55
C TYR A 93 8.82 2.95 6.76
N ALA A 94 8.54 3.61 7.89
CA ALA A 94 7.27 4.29 8.11
C ALA A 94 7.02 5.39 7.06
N CYS A 95 8.05 6.16 6.75
CA CYS A 95 8.03 7.21 5.73
C CYS A 95 7.72 6.67 4.34
N SER A 96 8.34 5.56 3.93
CA SER A 96 8.06 4.96 2.62
C SER A 96 6.61 4.49 2.49
N ILE A 97 6.03 3.94 3.56
CA ILE A 97 4.61 3.55 3.60
C ILE A 97 3.70 4.77 3.53
N LEU A 98 4.01 5.84 4.27
CA LEU A 98 3.23 7.08 4.22
C LEU A 98 3.18 7.62 2.79
N TYR A 99 4.33 7.74 2.11
CA TYR A 99 4.37 8.28 0.75
C TYR A 99 3.72 7.35 -0.28
N LYS A 100 3.80 6.02 -0.10
CA LYS A 100 3.14 5.06 -0.99
C LYS A 100 1.62 5.11 -0.84
N THR A 101 1.11 5.15 0.39
CA THR A 101 -0.34 5.07 0.68
C THR A 101 -1.03 6.44 0.63
N ARG A 102 -0.31 7.51 0.96
CA ARG A 102 -0.80 8.89 1.10
C ARG A 102 -1.98 9.02 2.06
N LEU A 103 -2.11 8.11 3.01
CA LEU A 103 -3.19 8.13 4.00
C LEU A 103 -2.74 8.85 5.28
N PRO A 104 -3.69 9.40 6.07
CA PRO A 104 -3.38 9.87 7.41
C PRO A 104 -2.71 8.76 8.23
N PHE A 105 -1.63 9.11 8.92
CA PHE A 105 -0.69 8.14 9.47
C PHE A 105 -0.42 8.43 10.94
N VAL A 106 -0.49 7.38 11.76
CA VAL A 106 -0.26 7.44 13.20
C VAL A 106 0.78 6.38 13.57
N VAL A 107 1.84 6.81 14.24
CA VAL A 107 2.87 5.90 14.79
C VAL A 107 2.45 5.50 16.21
N ALA A 108 2.23 4.21 16.43
CA ALA A 108 1.97 3.63 17.74
C ALA A 108 3.25 2.98 18.27
N LEU A 109 3.88 3.60 19.27
CA LEU A 109 5.05 3.06 19.96
C LEU A 109 4.56 2.02 20.98
N ASN A 110 4.58 0.74 20.62
CA ASN A 110 3.99 -0.33 21.42
C ASN A 110 4.97 -0.87 22.48
N LYS A 111 4.43 -1.57 23.48
CA LYS A 111 5.14 -2.22 24.60
C LYS A 111 5.80 -1.22 25.56
N THR A 112 5.11 -0.12 25.84
CA THR A 112 5.55 0.88 26.83
C THR A 112 5.64 0.32 28.25
N ASP A 113 5.02 -0.83 28.51
CA ASP A 113 5.13 -1.59 29.77
C ASP A 113 6.54 -2.14 30.03
N ILE A 114 7.36 -2.32 28.99
CA ILE A 114 8.73 -2.82 29.11
C ILE A 114 9.74 -1.66 29.11
N ILE A 115 9.62 -0.74 28.14
CA ILE A 115 10.47 0.46 28.02
C ILE A 115 9.59 1.65 27.69
N SER A 116 9.79 2.77 28.39
CA SER A 116 9.10 4.04 28.13
C SER A 116 9.39 4.55 26.70
N ALA A 117 8.36 5.04 26.02
CA ALA A 117 8.46 5.62 24.68
C ALA A 117 9.06 7.04 24.64
N ASP A 118 9.44 7.60 25.80
CA ASP A 118 9.87 8.99 25.94
C ASP A 118 11.10 9.33 25.10
N PHE A 119 12.08 8.42 25.03
CA PHE A 119 13.28 8.62 24.20
C PHE A 119 12.94 8.80 22.72
N ALA A 120 11.96 8.03 22.22
CA ALA A 120 11.55 8.11 20.82
C ALA A 120 10.77 9.40 20.56
N MET A 121 9.93 9.84 21.50
CA MET A 121 9.26 11.14 21.41
C MET A 121 10.24 12.30 21.48
N GLU A 122 11.27 12.21 22.32
CA GLU A 122 12.36 13.18 22.39
C GLU A 122 13.12 13.23 21.06
N TRP A 123 13.46 12.09 20.45
CA TRP A 123 14.15 12.06 19.15
C TRP A 123 13.33 12.61 18.00
N MET A 124 11.99 12.47 18.04
CA MET A 124 11.11 13.03 17.01
C MET A 124 10.87 14.54 17.17
N THR A 125 11.01 15.08 18.39
CA THR A 125 10.75 16.49 18.69
C THR A 125 12.02 17.33 18.78
N ASN A 126 13.12 16.72 19.23
CA ASN A 126 14.41 17.34 19.41
C ASN A 126 15.45 16.66 18.51
N PHE A 127 15.65 17.26 17.35
CA PHE A 127 16.64 16.84 16.38
C PHE A 127 18.06 16.78 16.94
N GLU A 128 18.46 17.74 17.79
CA GLU A 128 19.81 17.78 18.37
C GLU A 128 20.05 16.59 19.29
N ALA A 129 19.06 16.23 20.10
CA ALA A 129 19.13 15.05 20.97
C ALA A 129 19.27 13.76 20.15
N PHE A 130 18.55 13.65 19.03
CA PHE A 130 18.68 12.51 18.13
C PHE A 130 20.05 12.46 17.43
N GLN A 131 20.55 13.60 16.96
CA GLN A 131 21.84 13.69 16.31
C GLN A 131 22.98 13.32 17.27
N GLU A 132 22.92 13.78 18.53
CA GLU A 132 23.90 13.43 19.56
C GLU A 132 23.86 11.93 19.86
N ALA A 133 22.67 11.33 20.01
CA ALA A 133 22.51 9.89 20.22
C ALA A 133 23.12 9.08 19.05
N LEU A 134 22.96 9.56 17.81
CA LEU A 134 23.57 8.95 16.62
C LEU A 134 25.09 9.12 16.56
N HIS A 135 25.65 10.23 17.07
CA HIS A 135 27.11 10.43 17.12
C HIS A 135 27.78 9.50 18.14
N GLN A 136 27.06 9.16 19.21
CA GLN A 136 27.55 8.24 20.23
C GLN A 136 27.61 6.79 19.72
N GLU A 137 26.76 6.41 18.77
CA GLU A 137 26.86 5.12 18.08
C GLU A 137 28.06 5.13 17.10
N ARG A 138 29.15 4.47 17.48
CA ARG A 138 30.39 4.32 16.67
C ARG A 138 30.20 3.39 15.47
N SER A 139 29.32 3.75 14.54
CA SER A 139 29.09 3.01 13.30
C SER A 139 29.66 3.75 12.09
N TYR A 140 30.16 3.01 11.10
CA TYR A 140 30.64 3.52 9.81
C TYR A 140 29.56 4.30 9.04
N LEU A 141 28.29 4.12 9.41
CA LEU A 141 27.13 4.81 8.84
C LEU A 141 26.99 6.29 9.25
N SER A 142 27.87 6.83 10.10
CA SER A 142 27.70 8.16 10.71
C SER A 142 27.46 9.31 9.70
N ASN A 143 28.16 9.31 8.56
CA ASN A 143 27.95 10.34 7.54
C ASN A 143 26.60 10.22 6.83
N LEU A 144 26.19 9.00 6.47
CA LEU A 144 24.88 8.76 5.84
C LEU A 144 23.75 9.13 6.80
N THR A 145 23.83 8.63 8.03
CA THR A 145 22.87 8.93 9.09
C THR A 145 22.73 10.44 9.31
N ARG A 146 23.83 11.20 9.28
CA ARG A 146 23.77 12.66 9.41
C ARG A 146 22.99 13.31 8.28
N SER A 147 23.26 12.93 7.03
CA SER A 147 22.50 13.44 5.88
C SER A 147 21.02 13.05 5.93
N MET A 148 20.72 11.82 6.34
CA MET A 148 19.33 11.34 6.47
C MET A 148 18.58 12.00 7.62
N SER A 149 19.27 12.33 8.72
CA SER A 149 18.65 12.92 9.90
C SER A 149 17.98 14.27 9.59
N LEU A 150 18.58 15.10 8.72
CA LEU A 150 18.00 16.39 8.30
C LEU A 150 16.69 16.21 7.50
N VAL A 151 16.64 15.21 6.62
CA VAL A 151 15.43 14.88 5.87
C VAL A 151 14.34 14.39 6.82
N LEU A 152 14.74 13.56 7.79
CA LEU A 152 13.82 12.97 8.78
C LEU A 152 13.22 14.01 9.73
N ASP A 153 13.94 15.09 10.06
CA ASP A 153 13.40 16.17 10.92
C ASP A 153 12.13 16.82 10.33
N SER A 154 12.19 17.17 9.04
CA SER A 154 11.04 17.73 8.32
C SER A 154 9.83 16.78 8.30
N PHE A 155 10.11 15.47 8.31
CA PHE A 155 9.10 14.42 8.32
C PHE A 155 8.52 14.19 9.72
N TYR A 156 9.37 14.20 10.76
CA TYR A 156 8.94 14.00 12.15
C TYR A 156 8.04 15.11 12.67
N ALA A 157 8.24 16.35 12.23
CA ALA A 157 7.41 17.48 12.60
C ALA A 157 5.90 17.30 12.28
N GLY A 158 5.59 16.50 11.25
CA GLY A 158 4.20 16.20 10.84
C GLY A 158 3.63 14.91 11.42
N LEU A 159 4.44 14.06 12.06
CA LEU A 159 4.01 12.74 12.48
C LEU A 159 3.28 12.76 13.83
N ARG A 160 2.11 12.12 13.85
CA ARG A 160 1.40 11.85 15.10
C ARG A 160 1.92 10.57 15.71
N CYS A 161 2.51 10.68 16.89
CA CYS A 161 2.97 9.55 17.68
C CYS A 161 2.18 9.40 18.98
N ALA A 162 2.02 8.17 19.43
CA ALA A 162 1.50 7.85 20.76
C ALA A 162 2.20 6.61 21.31
N GLY A 163 2.66 6.68 22.56
CA GLY A 163 3.11 5.52 23.33
C GLY A 163 1.92 4.71 23.83
N VAL A 164 1.92 3.41 23.58
CA VAL A 164 0.85 2.50 24.01
C VAL A 164 1.39 1.18 24.53
N SER A 165 0.66 0.57 25.46
CA SER A 165 0.89 -0.83 25.86
C SER A 165 -0.35 -1.63 25.52
N ALA A 166 -0.24 -2.53 24.54
CA ALA A 166 -1.32 -3.45 24.20
C ALA A 166 -1.65 -4.44 25.34
N ALA A 167 -0.72 -4.70 26.26
CA ALA A 167 -0.91 -5.62 27.37
C ALA A 167 -1.65 -4.98 28.55
N THR A 168 -1.31 -3.73 28.89
CA THR A 168 -1.89 -3.03 30.06
C THR A 168 -3.01 -2.07 29.68
N GLY A 169 -3.12 -1.69 28.41
CA GLY A 169 -4.05 -0.66 27.92
C GLY A 169 -3.56 0.77 28.16
N ASP A 170 -2.35 0.96 28.69
CA ASP A 170 -1.77 2.28 28.93
C ASP A 170 -1.58 3.05 27.62
N GLY A 171 -1.77 4.37 27.67
CA GLY A 171 -1.64 5.27 26.51
C GLY A 171 -2.77 5.18 25.46
N MET A 172 -3.72 4.24 25.59
CA MET A 172 -4.82 4.07 24.63
C MET A 172 -5.73 5.32 24.49
N PRO A 173 -6.08 6.07 25.55
CA PRO A 173 -6.88 7.29 25.40
C PRO A 173 -6.20 8.35 24.52
N LEU A 174 -4.88 8.53 24.68
CA LEU A 174 -4.09 9.45 23.87
C LEU A 174 -3.99 8.95 22.43
N PHE A 175 -3.79 7.64 22.22
CA PHE A 175 -3.80 7.06 20.89
C PHE A 175 -5.12 7.30 20.15
N LEU A 176 -6.25 7.08 20.81
CA LEU A 176 -7.57 7.32 20.22
C LEU A 176 -7.81 8.80 19.89
N SER A 177 -7.28 9.74 20.68
CA SER A 177 -7.36 11.16 20.34
C SER A 177 -6.56 11.46 19.06
N ARG A 178 -5.34 10.93 18.93
CA ARG A 178 -4.52 11.10 17.72
C ARG A 178 -5.15 10.47 16.48
N VAL A 179 -5.84 9.33 16.64
CA VAL A 179 -6.60 8.71 15.54
C VAL A 179 -7.76 9.62 15.10
N ARG A 180 -8.49 10.24 16.03
CA ARG A 180 -9.56 11.20 15.69
C ARG A 180 -9.01 12.43 14.96
N ASP A 181 -7.86 12.93 15.38
CA ASP A 181 -7.18 14.03 14.68
C ASP A 181 -6.80 13.62 13.25
N ALA A 182 -6.26 12.41 13.06
CA ALA A 182 -5.94 11.87 11.74
C ALA A 182 -7.20 11.64 10.86
N VAL A 183 -8.35 11.30 11.46
CA VAL A 183 -9.63 11.25 10.73
C VAL A 183 -10.06 12.64 10.27
N SER A 184 -9.81 13.69 11.04
CA SER A 184 -10.12 15.05 10.57
C SER A 184 -9.26 15.44 9.36
N GLU A 185 -7.97 15.09 9.37
CA GLU A 185 -7.05 15.29 8.24
C GLU A 185 -7.49 14.52 6.99
N TYR A 186 -8.03 13.31 7.15
CA TYR A 186 -8.57 12.55 6.02
C TYR A 186 -9.58 13.39 5.21
N TYR A 187 -10.48 14.11 5.89
CA TYR A 187 -11.49 14.90 5.23
C TYR A 187 -10.96 16.22 4.65
N THR A 188 -9.98 16.85 5.30
CA THR A 188 -9.43 18.13 4.86
C THR A 188 -8.45 17.98 3.71
N ASP A 189 -7.62 16.93 3.75
CA ASP A 189 -6.43 16.84 2.89
C ASP A 189 -6.57 15.68 1.90
N TYR A 190 -6.93 14.49 2.39
CA TYR A 190 -6.97 13.29 1.55
C TYR A 190 -8.14 13.32 0.55
N VAL A 191 -9.36 13.65 1.00
CA VAL A 191 -10.54 13.65 0.11
C VAL A 191 -10.38 14.63 -1.06
N PRO A 192 -9.97 15.90 -0.86
CA PRO A 192 -9.75 16.82 -1.98
C PRO A 192 -8.61 16.40 -2.91
N MET A 193 -7.53 15.84 -2.36
CA MET A 193 -6.44 15.29 -3.17
C MET A 193 -6.94 14.13 -4.06
N TYR A 194 -7.73 13.23 -3.49
CA TYR A 194 -8.27 12.07 -4.20
C TYR A 194 -9.27 12.48 -5.29
N GLU A 195 -10.14 13.46 -5.02
CA GLU A 195 -11.07 13.99 -6.02
C GLU A 195 -10.35 14.62 -7.21
N LYS A 196 -9.31 15.43 -6.97
CA LYS A 196 -8.47 16.01 -8.04
C LYS A 196 -7.82 14.92 -8.88
N LEU A 197 -7.25 13.90 -8.26
CA LEU A 197 -6.64 12.78 -8.97
C LEU A 197 -7.67 12.05 -9.85
N ARG A 198 -8.91 11.90 -9.36
CA ARG A 198 -10.01 11.29 -10.11
C ARG A 198 -10.44 12.14 -11.31
N THR A 199 -10.50 13.46 -11.17
CA THR A 199 -10.84 14.37 -12.27
C THR A 199 -9.74 14.40 -13.33
N ASP A 200 -8.46 14.38 -12.92
CA ASP A 200 -7.32 14.40 -13.84
C ASP A 200 -7.23 13.09 -14.63
N ALA A 201 -7.47 11.95 -13.97
CA ALA A 201 -7.57 10.65 -14.64
C ALA A 201 -8.71 10.64 -15.68
N ALA A 202 -9.89 11.19 -15.35
CA ALA A 202 -11.02 11.29 -16.29
C ALA A 202 -10.74 12.25 -17.46
N ALA A 203 -10.06 13.37 -17.20
CA ALA A 203 -9.65 14.33 -18.23
C ALA A 203 -8.60 13.72 -19.19
N THR A 204 -7.72 12.87 -18.68
CA THR A 204 -6.69 12.19 -19.47
C THR A 204 -7.30 11.07 -20.32
N ALA A 205 -8.25 10.30 -19.76
CA ALA A 205 -9.00 9.27 -20.48
C ALA A 205 -9.89 9.83 -21.61
N SER A 206 -10.46 11.04 -21.43
CA SER A 206 -11.24 11.72 -22.48
C SER A 206 -10.36 12.34 -23.58
N LYS A 207 -9.13 12.77 -23.25
CA LYS A 207 -8.13 13.21 -24.24
C LYS A 207 -7.55 12.04 -25.07
N SER A 208 -7.32 10.87 -24.48
CA SER A 208 -6.84 9.71 -25.24
C SER A 208 -7.89 9.13 -26.20
N SER A 209 -9.17 9.21 -25.84
CA SER A 209 -10.28 8.76 -26.70
C SER A 209 -10.59 9.70 -27.86
N SER A 210 -10.31 11.01 -27.76
CA SER A 210 -10.41 11.95 -28.88
C SER A 210 -9.24 11.86 -29.86
N VAL A 211 -8.02 11.57 -29.40
CA VAL A 211 -6.84 11.29 -30.26
C VAL A 211 -7.02 9.99 -31.07
N SER A 212 -7.73 9.01 -30.52
CA SER A 212 -8.09 7.76 -31.20
C SER A 212 -9.11 7.95 -32.34
N GLN A 213 -9.93 9.01 -32.29
CA GLN A 213 -10.89 9.33 -33.35
C GLN A 213 -10.27 10.19 -34.47
N ALA A 214 -9.27 11.02 -34.16
CA ALA A 214 -8.56 11.84 -35.15
C ALA A 214 -7.61 11.03 -36.05
N SER A 215 -7.15 9.86 -35.58
CA SER A 215 -6.24 8.97 -36.33
C SER A 215 -6.94 8.06 -37.36
N ASN A 216 -8.28 8.02 -37.38
CA ASN A 216 -9.06 7.26 -38.36
C ASN A 216 -9.40 8.03 -39.65
N ALA A 217 -8.86 9.24 -39.84
CA ALA A 217 -9.13 10.08 -41.02
C ALA A 217 -7.97 10.12 -42.05
N THR A 218 -6.98 9.22 -41.97
CA THR A 218 -5.91 9.13 -42.99
C THR A 218 -5.82 7.71 -43.55
N THR A 219 -6.45 7.57 -44.72
CA THR A 219 -6.11 6.70 -45.84
C THR A 219 -6.05 5.19 -45.60
N THR A 220 -7.09 4.56 -46.14
CA THR A 220 -7.22 3.16 -46.52
C THR A 220 -6.07 2.68 -47.42
N SER A 221 -5.25 1.75 -46.94
CA SER A 221 -4.75 0.58 -47.70
C SER A 221 -3.81 -0.24 -46.81
N ASP A 222 -4.36 -1.19 -46.06
CA ASP A 222 -3.95 -2.60 -46.14
C ASP A 222 -4.71 -3.44 -45.12
N LEU A 223 -5.47 -4.39 -45.65
CA LEU A 223 -6.13 -5.45 -44.92
C LEU A 223 -5.09 -6.52 -44.61
N THR A 224 -4.98 -6.94 -43.35
CA THR A 224 -5.24 -8.34 -42.91
C THR A 224 -4.68 -8.58 -41.51
N SER A 225 -5.53 -8.47 -40.48
CA SER A 225 -5.57 -9.32 -39.27
C SER A 225 -6.41 -8.64 -38.19
N ALA A 226 -7.73 -8.69 -38.34
CA ALA A 226 -8.67 -8.29 -37.30
C ALA A 226 -9.61 -9.45 -37.00
N GLN A 227 -9.55 -9.96 -35.75
CA GLN A 227 -10.59 -10.59 -34.92
C GLN A 227 -9.86 -11.50 -33.91
N GLN A 228 -9.93 -11.32 -32.59
CA GLN A 228 -11.12 -11.03 -31.79
C GLN A 228 -10.84 -10.12 -30.56
N LYS A 229 -11.74 -9.13 -30.42
CA LYS A 229 -12.19 -8.40 -29.20
C LYS A 229 -12.64 -9.42 -28.12
N SER A 230 -12.74 -9.17 -26.82
CA SER A 230 -12.81 -8.00 -25.93
C SER A 230 -12.97 -8.56 -24.51
N ASP A 231 -12.35 -7.93 -23.49
CA ASP A 231 -12.88 -7.83 -22.12
C ASP A 231 -11.95 -6.88 -21.34
N MET A 232 -12.38 -5.63 -21.12
CA MET A 232 -13.11 -5.16 -19.93
C MET A 232 -12.17 -4.47 -18.93
N PHE A 233 -11.98 -3.17 -19.21
CA PHE A 233 -11.89 -2.05 -18.26
C PHE A 233 -11.59 -2.40 -16.79
N ILE A 234 -10.30 -2.53 -16.44
CA ILE A 234 -9.81 -2.39 -15.05
C ILE A 234 -8.53 -1.55 -15.09
N GLY A 235 -8.61 -0.34 -14.54
CA GLY A 235 -7.48 0.41 -14.00
C GLY A 235 -6.53 1.05 -15.03
N ALA A 236 -6.98 2.10 -15.71
CA ALA A 236 -6.07 3.00 -16.41
C ALA A 236 -5.27 3.84 -15.39
N ARG A 237 -4.07 3.37 -15.01
CA ARG A 237 -3.00 4.24 -14.49
C ARG A 237 -2.57 5.18 -15.63
N PRO A 238 -2.53 6.51 -15.47
CA PRO A 238 -1.73 7.34 -16.37
C PRO A 238 -0.25 7.17 -15.97
N ALA A 239 0.55 6.66 -16.89
CA ALA A 239 2.00 6.77 -16.82
C ALA A 239 2.42 8.19 -17.21
N SER A 240 3.00 8.96 -16.28
CA SER A 240 4.06 9.94 -16.55
C SER A 240 4.36 10.80 -15.31
N TYR A 241 5.55 10.63 -14.74
CA TYR A 241 6.39 11.79 -14.42
C TYR A 241 7.20 12.07 -15.69
N SER A 242 6.98 13.22 -16.31
CA SER A 242 7.87 13.77 -17.33
C SER A 242 8.92 14.60 -16.60
N GLU A 243 10.14 14.10 -16.53
CA GLU A 243 11.31 14.88 -16.10
C GLU A 243 11.76 15.74 -17.30
N ASP A 244 11.56 17.05 -17.20
CA ASP A 244 12.28 18.02 -18.03
C ASP A 244 13.65 18.23 -17.40
N SER A 245 14.71 17.78 -18.07
CA SER A 245 16.09 18.19 -17.80
C SER A 245 16.91 18.04 -19.08
N ASP A 246 17.17 19.17 -19.74
CA ASP A 246 18.26 19.32 -20.69
C ASP A 246 19.61 19.19 -19.94
N ASP A 247 20.50 18.29 -20.37
CA ASP A 247 21.94 18.57 -20.65
C ASP A 247 22.73 17.25 -20.86
N ASP A 248 23.66 17.30 -21.81
CA ASP A 248 24.45 16.22 -22.40
C ASP A 248 25.49 15.59 -21.43
N GLY A 249 25.62 14.25 -21.44
CA GLY A 249 26.74 13.59 -20.75
C GLY A 249 26.64 12.06 -20.64
N ASN A 250 27.34 11.36 -21.51
CA ASN A 250 27.28 9.92 -21.74
C ASN A 250 27.80 9.02 -20.57
N ASN A 251 26.99 8.02 -20.21
CA ASN A 251 27.31 6.63 -19.80
C ASN A 251 27.65 6.28 -18.33
N ALA A 252 26.73 5.58 -17.64
CA ALA A 252 26.89 4.18 -17.17
C ALA A 252 25.67 3.67 -16.36
N SER A 253 24.85 2.85 -17.01
CA SER A 253 23.99 1.77 -16.47
C SER A 253 23.47 1.84 -15.01
N ALA A 254 22.21 2.27 -14.85
CA ALA A 254 21.31 1.83 -13.77
C ALA A 254 19.86 1.93 -14.25
N SER A 255 19.42 0.96 -15.07
CA SER A 255 18.07 0.95 -15.64
C SER A 255 17.07 0.22 -14.75
N SER A 256 15.97 0.92 -14.41
CA SER A 256 14.60 0.41 -14.46
C SER A 256 14.30 -0.98 -13.86
N CYS A 257 13.87 -1.04 -12.60
CA CYS A 257 13.37 -2.31 -12.02
C CYS A 257 12.12 -2.23 -11.14
N GLU A 258 11.50 -1.06 -10.92
CA GLU A 258 10.37 -0.97 -9.97
C GLU A 258 8.98 -1.17 -10.59
N GLY A 259 8.76 -0.83 -11.88
CA GLY A 259 7.45 -0.93 -12.52
C GLY A 259 7.08 -2.33 -13.05
N THR A 260 8.05 -3.21 -13.23
CA THR A 260 7.87 -4.52 -13.89
C THR A 260 7.36 -5.59 -12.93
N ASN A 261 7.64 -5.49 -11.63
CA ASN A 261 7.29 -6.53 -10.68
C ASN A 261 5.80 -6.51 -10.30
N GLU A 262 5.22 -5.33 -10.02
CA GLU A 262 3.77 -5.20 -9.70
C GLU A 262 2.88 -5.69 -10.86
N GLN A 263 3.24 -5.35 -12.11
CA GLN A 263 2.48 -5.76 -13.30
C GLN A 263 2.62 -7.27 -13.57
N SER A 264 3.83 -7.82 -13.41
CA SER A 264 4.09 -9.26 -13.52
C SER A 264 3.33 -10.07 -12.47
N GLU A 265 3.24 -9.56 -11.24
CA GLU A 265 2.45 -10.17 -10.16
C GLU A 265 0.95 -10.13 -10.47
N LEU A 266 0.44 -9.01 -11.00
CA LEU A 266 -0.96 -8.88 -11.40
C LEU A 266 -1.32 -9.85 -12.55
N GLU A 267 -0.44 -9.98 -13.54
CA GLU A 267 -0.62 -10.92 -14.65
C GLU A 267 -0.55 -12.38 -14.19
N SER A 268 0.43 -12.70 -13.33
CA SER A 268 0.57 -14.03 -12.73
C SER A 268 -0.66 -14.38 -11.91
N PHE A 269 -1.22 -13.40 -11.21
CA PHE A 269 -2.46 -13.54 -10.47
C PHE A 269 -3.67 -13.76 -11.39
N ARG A 270 -3.81 -12.98 -12.47
CA ARG A 270 -4.87 -13.17 -13.47
C ARG A 270 -4.83 -14.58 -14.06
N ARG A 271 -3.65 -15.06 -14.47
CA ARG A 271 -3.46 -16.44 -14.98
C ARG A 271 -3.82 -17.50 -13.93
N TYR A 272 -3.52 -17.26 -12.66
CA TYR A 272 -3.87 -18.17 -11.57
C TYR A 272 -5.39 -18.24 -11.34
N VAL A 273 -6.08 -17.10 -11.35
CA VAL A 273 -7.55 -17.03 -11.21
C VAL A 273 -8.25 -17.70 -12.38
N GLU A 274 -7.76 -17.50 -13.61
CA GLU A 274 -8.29 -18.20 -14.79
C GLU A 274 -8.14 -19.72 -14.67
N ARG A 275 -6.99 -20.21 -14.19
CA ARG A 275 -6.78 -21.64 -13.96
C ARG A 275 -7.77 -22.21 -12.94
N LEU A 276 -7.98 -21.52 -11.82
CA LEU A 276 -8.96 -21.94 -10.80
C LEU A 276 -10.40 -21.93 -11.33
N ARG A 277 -10.74 -21.01 -12.24
CA ARG A 277 -12.06 -21.00 -12.90
C ARG A 277 -12.20 -22.21 -13.84
N LEU A 278 -11.17 -22.53 -14.61
CA LEU A 278 -11.16 -23.69 -15.51
C LEU A 278 -11.25 -25.02 -14.75
N ASP A 279 -10.53 -25.16 -13.64
CA ASP A 279 -10.58 -26.37 -12.81
C ASP A 279 -11.97 -26.59 -12.20
N LYS A 280 -12.65 -25.52 -11.75
CA LYS A 280 -14.04 -25.61 -11.25
C LYS A 280 -15.07 -25.91 -12.34
N VAL A 281 -14.85 -25.44 -13.57
CA VAL A 281 -15.72 -25.78 -14.72
C VAL A 281 -15.56 -27.25 -15.10
N ASN A 282 -14.34 -27.80 -15.03
CA ASN A 282 -14.10 -29.21 -15.28
C ASN A 282 -14.64 -30.13 -14.17
N GLU A 283 -14.63 -29.71 -12.90
CA GLU A 283 -15.28 -30.44 -11.80
C GLU A 283 -16.82 -30.37 -11.86
N GLY A 284 -17.40 -29.30 -12.41
CA GLY A 284 -18.85 -29.16 -12.61
C GLY A 284 -19.44 -29.95 -13.78
N CYS A 285 -18.62 -30.28 -14.80
CA CYS A 285 -19.05 -31.05 -15.97
C CYS A 285 -18.97 -32.58 -15.79
N SER A 286 -18.52 -33.08 -14.64
CA SER A 286 -18.32 -34.52 -14.38
C SER A 286 -19.37 -35.15 -13.45
N GLY A 287 -20.45 -34.42 -13.13
CA GLY A 287 -21.50 -34.89 -12.22
C GLY A 287 -22.92 -34.60 -12.71
N ASP A 288 -23.33 -35.17 -13.84
CA ASP A 288 -24.74 -35.42 -14.16
C ASP A 288 -24.81 -36.47 -15.28
N GLY A 289 -25.01 -37.74 -14.90
CA GLY A 289 -25.09 -38.83 -15.87
C GLY A 289 -25.13 -40.22 -15.26
N ASP A 290 -25.99 -40.47 -14.28
CA ASP A 290 -26.54 -41.82 -14.07
C ASP A 290 -27.92 -41.73 -13.41
N GLY A 291 -28.96 -41.72 -14.23
CA GLY A 291 -30.35 -41.96 -13.83
C GLY A 291 -30.68 -43.44 -14.06
N PRO A 292 -31.48 -44.08 -13.20
CA PRO A 292 -31.67 -45.53 -13.24
C PRO A 292 -32.67 -45.90 -14.36
N SER A 293 -32.32 -46.93 -15.12
CA SER A 293 -33.26 -47.61 -16.04
C SER A 293 -33.08 -49.12 -15.91
N ASP A 294 -34.14 -49.74 -15.38
CA ASP A 294 -34.54 -51.16 -15.29
C ASP A 294 -33.59 -52.21 -14.69
#